data_AF-A0A1M3N8F7-F1
#
_entry.id   AF-A0A1M3N8F7-F1
#
_cell.length_a   1.000
_cell.length_b   1.000
_cell.length_c   1.000
_cell.angle_alpha   90.00
_cell.angle_beta   90.00
_cell.angle_gamma   90.00
#
_symmetry.space_group_name_H-M   'P 1'
#
loop_
_entity.id
_entity.type
_entity.pdbx_description
1 polymer ?
#
loop_
_entity_poly.entity_id
_entity_poly.type
_entity_poly.pdbx_seq_one_letter_code
_entity_poly.pdbx_strand_id
1 'polypeptide(L)'
;MRTLPLVVVLTALLGACVPAPPITVVHVGKSAPKDQVVGEFVNMRRPAADGYAGVRGGAYVVRSAEDWETMWKGAPEQPAFPSTFDPTKEMLLLVATEDAIVSALTINRAVETAEAVTVFVRQTLLGEGCVRRSDDRIGLDAVVTRRVDKPLRFIVEDEDGASCGEPPKAEIGCRMAAAQSWSTKLTAKTGDVIECELSTVATGKYELIDQMLSLIDSPPGSNAKLAFSKGATRATLALDEFGTYSIRGEATDEAGRRGRATAFIEVLPKKTRDVLVQLTWSEADTSELTTPLPRVLLRVAQDGPRGQRCSAEVPVPGLCDAKTRGPYTYMKIPASRRKLPISLLYLDERAQEGPAPCVNVWFNGQRTVSSCDRDHRHAEDRWEMGTLETWTGNIVPPKVPNEPPAHVHDAKPASGKAGAPTSPTTKAGPPHAASKR
;
A
#
# COMPACT_ATOMS: atom_id res chain seq x y z
N MET A 1 54.20 -0.35 -79.47
CA MET A 1 52.99 -1.21 -79.50
C MET A 1 52.72 -1.71 -78.09
N ARG A 2 51.57 -1.27 -77.56
CA ARG A 2 50.74 -1.77 -76.44
C ARG A 2 51.41 -2.45 -75.23
N THR A 3 51.54 -1.65 -74.17
CA THR A 3 51.53 -2.00 -72.75
C THR A 3 50.22 -2.71 -72.35
N LEU A 4 50.33 -3.87 -71.68
CA LEU A 4 49.23 -4.51 -70.94
C LEU A 4 49.33 -4.14 -69.45
N PRO A 5 48.25 -3.71 -68.78
CA PRO A 5 48.25 -3.48 -67.35
C PRO A 5 47.89 -4.76 -66.57
N LEU A 6 48.62 -4.96 -65.48
CA LEU A 6 48.42 -5.96 -64.43
C LEU A 6 47.18 -5.55 -63.60
N VAL A 7 46.10 -6.34 -63.65
CA VAL A 7 44.94 -6.19 -62.75
C VAL A 7 45.11 -7.18 -61.60
N VAL A 8 45.50 -6.67 -60.43
CA VAL A 8 45.46 -7.43 -59.17
C VAL A 8 44.06 -7.28 -58.60
N VAL A 9 43.27 -8.37 -58.67
CA VAL A 9 41.97 -8.47 -58.01
C VAL A 9 42.21 -8.78 -56.54
N LEU A 10 41.95 -7.82 -55.68
CA LEU A 10 41.93 -7.96 -54.22
C LEU A 10 40.64 -8.72 -53.85
N THR A 11 40.74 -10.00 -53.51
CA THR A 11 39.63 -10.77 -52.94
C THR A 11 39.40 -10.33 -51.50
N ALA A 12 38.50 -9.36 -51.31
CA ALA A 12 37.92 -9.08 -50.01
C ALA A 12 37.06 -10.29 -49.57
N LEU A 13 37.50 -10.99 -48.53
CA LEU A 13 36.69 -11.93 -47.77
C LEU A 13 35.55 -11.15 -47.11
N LEU A 14 34.43 -11.02 -47.81
CA LEU A 14 33.16 -10.64 -47.21
C LEU A 14 32.72 -11.78 -46.30
N GLY A 15 33.07 -11.69 -45.02
CA GLY A 15 32.43 -12.46 -43.97
C GLY A 15 30.96 -12.08 -43.95
N ALA A 16 30.11 -12.91 -44.55
CA ALA A 16 28.67 -12.73 -44.47
C ALA A 16 28.26 -12.87 -43.00
N CYS A 17 27.82 -11.76 -42.38
CA CYS A 17 27.05 -11.79 -41.15
C CYS A 17 25.74 -12.53 -41.46
N VAL A 18 25.71 -13.85 -41.25
CA VAL A 18 24.47 -14.62 -41.30
C VAL A 18 23.66 -14.19 -40.07
N PRO A 19 22.50 -13.56 -40.22
CA PRO A 19 21.70 -13.13 -39.09
C PRO A 19 21.32 -14.35 -38.24
N ALA A 20 21.42 -14.23 -36.92
CA ALA A 20 20.98 -15.26 -36.00
C ALA A 20 19.51 -15.61 -36.29
N PRO A 21 19.14 -16.91 -36.30
CA PRO A 21 17.77 -17.30 -36.61
C PRO A 21 16.81 -16.79 -35.53
N PRO A 22 15.55 -16.49 -35.89
CA PRO A 22 14.62 -15.82 -35.01
C PRO A 22 14.24 -16.66 -33.79
N ILE A 23 14.05 -15.97 -32.67
CA ILE A 23 13.50 -16.52 -31.42
C ILE A 23 12.05 -16.04 -31.32
N THR A 24 11.12 -16.96 -31.14
CA THR A 24 9.70 -16.65 -30.90
C THR A 24 9.30 -17.17 -29.53
N VAL A 25 8.63 -16.35 -28.72
CA VAL A 25 8.08 -16.75 -27.43
C VAL A 25 6.55 -16.76 -27.53
N VAL A 26 5.93 -17.88 -27.17
CA VAL A 26 4.49 -18.06 -27.17
C VAL A 26 4.04 -18.46 -25.77
N HIS A 27 3.20 -17.62 -25.16
CA HIS A 27 2.55 -17.92 -23.90
C HIS A 27 1.25 -18.67 -24.15
N VAL A 28 1.09 -19.82 -23.52
CA VAL A 28 -0.07 -20.69 -23.68
C VAL A 28 -0.83 -20.71 -22.36
N GLY A 29 -2.05 -20.15 -22.39
CA GLY A 29 -2.92 -20.10 -21.22
C GLY A 29 -3.42 -21.48 -20.78
N LYS A 30 -3.81 -21.59 -19.51
CA LYS A 30 -4.18 -22.84 -18.80
C LYS A 30 -5.20 -23.75 -19.50
N SER A 31 -6.07 -23.19 -20.33
CA SER A 31 -7.16 -23.91 -21.02
C SER A 31 -6.87 -24.24 -22.48
N ALA A 32 -5.71 -23.84 -23.01
CA ALA A 32 -5.35 -24.13 -24.38
C ALA A 32 -4.89 -25.60 -24.52
N PRO A 33 -5.23 -26.28 -25.63
CA PRO A 33 -4.71 -27.60 -25.90
C PRO A 33 -3.18 -27.54 -25.95
N LYS A 34 -2.51 -28.44 -25.23
CA LYS A 34 -1.04 -28.51 -25.25
C LYS A 34 -0.59 -28.84 -26.67
N ASP A 35 0.24 -27.98 -27.25
CA ASP A 35 0.82 -28.19 -28.58
C ASP A 35 1.59 -29.52 -28.60
N GLN A 36 1.03 -30.54 -29.26
CA GLN A 36 1.73 -31.80 -29.49
C GLN A 36 2.63 -31.64 -30.71
N VAL A 37 3.87 -31.19 -30.47
CA VAL A 37 4.91 -31.17 -31.49
C VAL A 37 5.55 -32.55 -31.56
N VAL A 38 5.39 -33.24 -32.70
CA VAL A 38 6.03 -34.53 -32.98
C VAL A 38 7.37 -34.28 -33.66
N GLY A 39 8.46 -34.78 -33.07
CA GLY A 39 9.82 -34.59 -33.57
C GLY A 39 10.85 -35.34 -32.74
N GLU A 40 12.13 -35.05 -32.97
CA GLU A 40 13.25 -35.65 -32.23
C GLU A 40 13.48 -34.90 -30.91
N PHE A 41 13.57 -35.61 -29.79
CA PHE A 41 13.93 -34.99 -28.51
C PHE A 41 15.38 -34.54 -28.53
N VAL A 42 15.60 -33.27 -28.18
CA VAL A 42 16.95 -32.73 -28.07
C VAL A 42 17.51 -33.06 -26.69
N ASN A 43 18.71 -33.65 -26.65
CA ASN A 43 19.39 -33.93 -25.38
C ASN A 43 19.76 -32.64 -24.66
N MET A 44 19.45 -32.55 -23.36
CA MET A 44 19.67 -31.37 -22.53
C MET A 44 20.46 -31.74 -21.28
N ARG A 45 21.42 -30.88 -20.90
CA ARG A 45 22.16 -30.96 -19.64
C ARG A 45 22.02 -29.64 -18.88
N ARG A 46 21.84 -29.68 -17.57
CA ARG A 46 21.76 -28.45 -16.75
C ARG A 46 23.16 -28.00 -16.34
N PRO A 47 23.58 -26.76 -16.67
CA PRO A 47 24.80 -26.18 -16.13
C PRO A 47 24.64 -25.85 -14.64
N ALA A 48 25.74 -25.54 -13.95
CA ALA A 48 25.70 -25.08 -12.57
C ALA A 48 24.94 -23.74 -12.49
N ALA A 49 23.95 -23.64 -11.60
CA ALA A 49 23.00 -22.54 -11.55
C ALA A 49 23.61 -21.19 -11.09
N ASP A 50 24.71 -21.23 -10.34
CA ASP A 50 25.25 -20.05 -9.66
C ASP A 50 25.86 -19.00 -10.63
N GLY A 51 26.10 -19.37 -11.90
CA GLY A 51 26.66 -18.47 -12.92
C GLY A 51 25.64 -17.57 -13.64
N TYR A 52 24.35 -17.67 -13.33
CA TYR A 52 23.27 -16.95 -14.04
C TYR A 52 22.45 -16.02 -13.15
N ALA A 53 22.89 -15.80 -11.91
CA ALA A 53 22.26 -14.83 -11.02
C ALA A 53 22.37 -13.42 -11.63
N GLY A 54 21.23 -12.71 -11.75
CA GLY A 54 21.19 -11.35 -12.29
C GLY A 54 20.87 -11.23 -13.78
N VAL A 55 20.62 -12.33 -14.49
CA VAL A 55 20.03 -12.27 -15.84
C VAL A 55 18.64 -11.64 -15.76
N ARG A 56 18.33 -10.75 -16.71
CA ARG A 56 17.02 -10.10 -16.82
C ARG A 56 15.93 -11.05 -17.30
N GLY A 57 14.68 -10.70 -17.03
CA GLY A 57 13.53 -11.45 -17.54
C GLY A 57 13.54 -11.57 -19.08
N GLY A 58 13.41 -12.80 -19.59
CA GLY A 58 13.40 -13.10 -21.03
C GLY A 58 13.70 -14.56 -21.36
N ALA A 59 13.60 -14.89 -22.65
CA ALA A 59 14.07 -16.16 -23.22
C ALA A 59 15.28 -15.90 -24.12
N TYR A 60 16.36 -16.62 -23.88
CA TYR A 60 17.66 -16.40 -24.50
C TYR A 60 18.19 -17.68 -25.13
N VAL A 61 18.90 -17.51 -26.23
CA VAL A 61 19.64 -18.58 -26.92
C VAL A 61 21.04 -18.09 -27.15
N VAL A 62 22.02 -18.70 -26.48
CA VAL A 62 23.42 -18.31 -26.59
C VAL A 62 24.16 -19.31 -27.47
N ARG A 63 24.70 -18.83 -28.60
CA ARG A 63 25.50 -19.59 -29.58
C ARG A 63 26.84 -18.94 -29.88
N SER A 64 27.12 -17.82 -29.22
CA SER A 64 28.30 -16.98 -29.44
C SER A 64 28.56 -16.11 -28.21
N ALA A 65 29.73 -15.47 -28.17
CA ALA A 65 30.06 -14.48 -27.14
C ALA A 65 29.16 -13.24 -27.22
N GLU A 66 28.70 -12.88 -28.43
CA GLU A 66 27.81 -11.74 -28.65
C GLU A 66 26.40 -12.00 -28.09
N ASP A 67 25.87 -13.22 -28.26
CA ASP A 67 24.59 -13.61 -27.64
C ASP A 67 24.68 -13.58 -26.11
N TRP A 68 25.84 -13.98 -25.57
CA TRP A 68 26.12 -13.92 -24.14
C TRP A 68 26.10 -12.47 -23.63
N GLU A 69 26.82 -11.57 -24.30
CA GLU A 69 26.80 -10.13 -23.99
C GLU A 69 25.38 -9.55 -24.06
N THR A 70 24.62 -9.93 -25.08
CA THR A 70 23.24 -9.47 -25.27
C THR A 70 22.33 -9.86 -24.11
N MET A 71 22.47 -11.09 -23.60
CA MET A 71 21.70 -11.58 -22.45
C MET A 71 21.96 -10.76 -21.18
N TRP A 72 23.17 -10.22 -21.01
CA TRP A 72 23.59 -9.44 -19.84
C TRP A 72 23.44 -7.92 -20.02
N LYS A 73 22.87 -7.45 -21.14
CA LYS A 73 22.79 -6.02 -21.45
C LYS A 73 22.00 -5.26 -20.37
N GLY A 74 22.69 -4.34 -19.69
CA GLY A 74 22.13 -3.53 -18.62
C GLY A 74 22.05 -4.22 -17.26
N ALA A 75 22.65 -5.40 -17.10
CA ALA A 75 22.93 -5.97 -15.79
C ALA A 75 24.06 -5.18 -15.09
N PRO A 76 24.07 -5.11 -13.75
CA PRO A 76 25.12 -4.40 -13.00
C PRO A 76 26.49 -5.10 -13.12
N GLU A 77 26.49 -6.41 -13.30
CA GLU A 77 27.68 -7.24 -13.48
C GLU A 77 27.44 -8.23 -14.60
N GLN A 78 28.41 -8.38 -15.49
CA GLN A 78 28.39 -9.37 -16.56
C GLN A 78 29.46 -10.43 -16.27
N PRO A 79 29.08 -11.71 -16.08
CA PRO A 79 30.05 -12.78 -15.90
C PRO A 79 30.82 -13.06 -17.21
N ALA A 80 32.05 -13.55 -17.06
CA ALA A 80 32.87 -13.98 -18.18
C ALA A 80 32.20 -15.16 -18.92
N PHE A 81 32.42 -15.23 -20.24
CA PHE A 81 31.93 -16.34 -21.05
C PHE A 81 32.47 -17.68 -20.53
N PRO A 82 31.62 -18.69 -20.26
CA PRO A 82 32.07 -19.92 -19.62
C PRO A 82 33.09 -20.68 -20.49
N SER A 83 34.28 -20.95 -19.96
CA SER A 83 35.35 -21.65 -20.70
C SER A 83 35.04 -23.12 -20.99
N THR A 84 34.06 -23.71 -20.29
CA THR A 84 33.59 -25.09 -20.47
C THR A 84 32.50 -25.23 -21.53
N PHE A 85 32.02 -24.12 -22.10
CA PHE A 85 30.98 -24.10 -23.11
C PHE A 85 31.61 -23.89 -24.49
N ASP A 86 31.42 -24.85 -25.40
CA ASP A 86 31.92 -24.78 -26.77
C ASP A 86 30.79 -24.31 -27.70
N PRO A 87 30.70 -23.00 -28.03
CA PRO A 87 29.62 -22.46 -28.85
C PRO A 87 29.61 -22.99 -30.28
N THR A 88 30.67 -23.68 -30.73
CA THR A 88 30.70 -24.32 -32.06
C THR A 88 29.91 -25.62 -32.10
N LYS A 89 29.72 -26.27 -30.94
CA LYS A 89 29.04 -27.58 -30.81
C LYS A 89 27.80 -27.53 -29.95
N GLU A 90 27.71 -26.55 -29.06
CA GLU A 90 26.66 -26.42 -28.07
C GLU A 90 25.95 -25.08 -28.18
N MET A 91 24.70 -25.05 -27.72
CA MET A 91 23.97 -23.81 -27.45
C MET A 91 23.37 -23.86 -26.05
N LEU A 92 23.26 -22.70 -25.41
CA LEU A 92 22.60 -22.53 -24.12
C LEU A 92 21.21 -21.96 -24.34
N LEU A 93 20.20 -22.61 -23.77
CA LEU A 93 18.82 -22.13 -23.70
C LEU A 93 18.59 -21.66 -22.27
N LEU A 94 18.18 -20.41 -22.10
CA LEU A 94 17.94 -19.82 -20.78
C LEU A 94 16.60 -19.11 -20.78
N VAL A 95 15.85 -19.29 -19.71
CA VAL A 95 14.61 -18.56 -19.44
C VAL A 95 14.68 -17.95 -18.05
N ALA A 96 14.28 -16.69 -17.95
CA ALA A 96 14.23 -15.96 -16.70
C ALA A 96 12.96 -15.12 -16.64
N THR A 97 12.41 -14.90 -15.44
CA THR A 97 11.29 -14.00 -15.22
C THR A 97 11.44 -13.23 -13.91
N GLU A 98 11.22 -11.92 -14.00
CA GLU A 98 11.16 -11.02 -12.85
C GLU A 98 9.75 -10.92 -12.27
N ASP A 99 8.81 -11.67 -12.83
CA ASP A 99 7.42 -11.63 -12.38
C ASP A 99 7.28 -12.19 -10.96
N ALA A 100 6.80 -11.34 -10.06
CA ALA A 100 6.60 -11.67 -8.66
C ALA A 100 5.60 -12.81 -8.46
N ILE A 101 4.67 -13.04 -9.40
CA ILE A 101 3.69 -14.13 -9.31
C ILE A 101 4.23 -15.48 -9.78
N VAL A 102 5.46 -15.57 -10.28
CA VAL A 102 6.07 -16.85 -10.71
C VAL A 102 6.97 -17.42 -9.61
N SER A 103 6.64 -18.61 -9.13
CA SER A 103 7.41 -19.34 -8.11
C SER A 103 8.56 -20.14 -8.70
N ALA A 104 8.41 -20.67 -9.93
CA ALA A 104 9.45 -21.44 -10.61
C ALA A 104 9.31 -21.37 -12.13
N LEU A 105 10.45 -21.43 -12.83
CA LEU A 105 10.52 -21.71 -14.26
C LEU A 105 11.28 -23.02 -14.47
N THR A 106 10.86 -23.83 -15.45
CA THR A 106 11.58 -25.05 -15.81
C THR A 106 11.47 -25.34 -17.30
N ILE A 107 12.60 -25.45 -17.98
CA ILE A 107 12.71 -26.01 -19.32
C ILE A 107 12.57 -27.53 -19.19
N ASN A 108 11.44 -28.06 -19.63
CA ASN A 108 11.07 -29.46 -19.46
C ASN A 108 11.60 -30.34 -20.59
N ARG A 109 11.47 -29.87 -21.84
CA ARG A 109 11.87 -30.59 -23.04
C ARG A 109 12.13 -29.64 -24.19
N ALA A 110 12.96 -30.05 -25.12
CA ALA A 110 13.09 -29.43 -26.44
C ALA A 110 12.86 -30.49 -27.52
N VAL A 111 12.12 -30.13 -28.56
CA VAL A 111 11.78 -31.02 -29.68
C VAL A 111 12.23 -30.35 -30.97
N GLU A 112 13.07 -31.04 -31.73
CA GLU A 112 13.53 -30.62 -33.05
C GLU A 112 12.63 -31.22 -34.14
N THR A 113 12.14 -30.37 -35.04
CA THR A 113 11.44 -30.76 -36.27
C THR A 113 12.27 -30.36 -37.49
N ALA A 114 11.75 -30.60 -38.70
CA ALA A 114 12.39 -30.11 -39.92
C ALA A 114 12.52 -28.58 -39.95
N GLU A 115 11.58 -27.86 -39.34
CA GLU A 115 11.42 -26.40 -39.47
C GLU A 115 12.02 -25.60 -38.30
N ALA A 116 11.94 -26.13 -37.08
CA ALA A 116 12.31 -25.38 -35.88
C ALA A 116 12.68 -26.29 -34.70
N VAL A 117 13.24 -25.70 -33.65
CA VAL A 117 13.34 -26.32 -32.33
C VAL A 117 12.31 -25.67 -31.41
N THR A 118 11.40 -26.47 -30.88
CA THR A 118 10.38 -26.02 -29.91
C THR A 118 10.82 -26.37 -28.50
N VAL A 119 10.99 -25.36 -27.65
CA VAL A 119 11.39 -25.47 -26.25
C VAL A 119 10.16 -25.30 -25.37
N PHE A 120 9.83 -26.31 -24.58
CA PHE A 120 8.70 -26.27 -23.67
C PHE A 120 9.15 -25.89 -22.27
N VAL A 121 8.61 -24.77 -21.79
CA VAL A 121 8.90 -24.15 -20.51
C VAL A 121 7.65 -24.28 -19.66
N ARG A 122 7.77 -24.82 -18.46
CA ARG A 122 6.74 -24.77 -17.44
C ARG A 122 6.98 -23.57 -16.55
N GLN A 123 5.96 -22.74 -16.41
CA GLN A 123 5.92 -21.59 -15.52
C GLN A 123 4.96 -21.89 -14.38
N THR A 124 5.50 -22.11 -13.19
CA THR A 124 4.68 -22.37 -12.00
C THR A 124 4.35 -21.05 -11.31
N LEU A 125 3.08 -20.68 -11.29
CA LEU A 125 2.60 -19.50 -10.58
C LEU A 125 2.64 -19.72 -9.07
N LEU A 126 2.69 -18.64 -8.29
CA LEU A 126 2.48 -18.71 -6.85
C LEU A 126 1.09 -19.27 -6.56
N GLY A 127 1.03 -20.19 -5.61
CA GLY A 127 -0.24 -20.69 -5.12
C GLY A 127 -1.03 -19.59 -4.40
N GLU A 128 -2.34 -19.79 -4.31
CA GLU A 128 -3.22 -18.89 -3.55
C GLU A 128 -2.72 -18.72 -2.11
N GLY A 129 -2.68 -17.46 -1.65
CA GLY A 129 -2.23 -17.11 -0.31
C GLY A 129 -0.72 -17.24 -0.08
N CYS A 130 0.08 -17.66 -1.06
CA CYS A 130 1.54 -17.70 -0.93
C CYS A 130 2.14 -16.31 -1.16
N VAL A 131 3.21 -15.99 -0.43
CA VAL A 131 3.95 -14.72 -0.57
C VAL A 131 5.35 -15.03 -1.08
N ARG A 132 5.81 -14.26 -2.08
CA ARG A 132 7.20 -14.34 -2.54
C ARG A 132 8.13 -13.82 -1.45
N ARG A 133 9.10 -14.62 -1.03
CA ARG A 133 10.11 -14.19 -0.07
C ARG A 133 11.20 -13.41 -0.81
N SER A 134 11.84 -12.47 -0.11
CA SER A 134 12.91 -11.63 -0.71
C SER A 134 14.15 -12.44 -1.10
N ASP A 135 14.33 -13.62 -0.50
CA ASP A 135 15.38 -14.58 -0.80
C ASP A 135 15.01 -15.58 -1.91
N ASP A 136 13.75 -15.59 -2.37
CA ASP A 136 13.34 -16.46 -3.47
C ASP A 136 14.02 -16.02 -4.77
N ARG A 137 14.86 -16.92 -5.31
CA ARG A 137 15.55 -16.71 -6.59
C ARG A 137 14.55 -16.30 -7.67
N ILE A 138 14.94 -15.37 -8.52
CA ILE A 138 14.26 -15.06 -9.79
C ILE A 138 13.91 -16.40 -10.46
N GLY A 139 12.68 -16.54 -10.97
CA GLY A 139 12.31 -17.76 -11.69
C GLY A 139 13.26 -17.87 -12.88
N LEU A 140 14.20 -18.82 -12.84
CA LEU A 140 15.26 -18.96 -13.83
C LEU A 140 15.57 -20.42 -14.06
N ASP A 141 15.75 -20.79 -15.33
CA ASP A 141 16.27 -22.10 -15.69
C ASP A 141 17.13 -22.03 -16.95
N ALA A 142 18.12 -22.92 -17.01
CA ALA A 142 19.13 -22.97 -18.04
C ALA A 142 19.42 -24.42 -18.43
N VAL A 143 19.54 -24.68 -19.73
CA VAL A 143 19.98 -25.97 -20.27
C VAL A 143 20.96 -25.77 -21.40
N VAL A 144 22.02 -26.59 -21.42
CA VAL A 144 22.94 -26.70 -22.55
C VAL A 144 22.51 -27.89 -23.40
N THR A 145 22.55 -27.71 -24.71
CA THR A 145 22.21 -28.73 -25.70
C THR A 145 23.13 -28.66 -26.90
N ARG A 146 23.05 -29.63 -27.82
CA ARG A 146 23.78 -29.56 -29.09
C ARG A 146 23.36 -28.32 -29.87
N ARG A 147 24.29 -27.69 -30.55
CA ARG A 147 24.02 -26.54 -31.41
C ARG A 147 23.07 -26.97 -32.52
N VAL A 148 21.97 -26.21 -32.67
CA VAL A 148 21.03 -26.39 -33.78
C VAL A 148 20.82 -25.03 -34.43
N ASP A 149 21.23 -24.90 -35.69
CA ASP A 149 21.08 -23.67 -36.46
C ASP A 149 19.71 -23.55 -37.14
N LYS A 150 18.65 -23.78 -36.35
CA LYS A 150 17.24 -23.60 -36.73
C LYS A 150 16.60 -22.46 -35.92
N PRO A 151 15.46 -21.90 -36.36
CA PRO A 151 14.61 -21.04 -35.54
C PRO A 151 14.22 -21.72 -34.22
N LEU A 152 14.12 -20.95 -33.14
CA LEU A 152 13.63 -21.45 -31.84
C LEU A 152 12.28 -20.85 -31.49
N ARG A 153 11.40 -21.72 -30.99
CA ARG A 153 10.11 -21.34 -30.43
C ARG A 153 10.05 -21.78 -28.97
N PHE A 154 9.94 -20.83 -28.05
CA PHE A 154 9.64 -21.11 -26.65
C PHE A 154 8.13 -21.15 -26.45
N ILE A 155 7.63 -22.24 -25.88
CA ILE A 155 6.24 -22.40 -25.46
C ILE A 155 6.23 -22.39 -23.94
N VAL A 156 5.67 -21.33 -23.35
CA VAL A 156 5.53 -21.17 -21.90
C VAL A 156 4.14 -21.65 -21.49
N GLU A 157 4.09 -22.74 -20.73
CA GLU A 157 2.87 -23.33 -20.17
C GLU A 157 2.73 -22.91 -18.70
N ASP A 158 1.65 -22.20 -18.37
CA ASP A 158 1.34 -21.84 -16.98
C ASP A 158 0.77 -23.03 -16.20
N GLU A 159 1.27 -23.21 -14.98
CA GLU A 159 0.78 -24.20 -14.01
C GLU A 159 0.54 -23.51 -12.66
N ASP A 160 -0.57 -23.83 -12.01
CA ASP A 160 -0.87 -23.27 -10.69
C ASP A 160 -0.04 -23.93 -9.60
N GLY A 161 0.65 -23.11 -8.81
CA GLY A 161 1.30 -23.56 -7.59
C GLY A 161 0.27 -24.05 -6.56
N ALA A 162 0.72 -24.96 -5.68
CA ALA A 162 -0.13 -25.41 -4.59
C ALA A 162 -0.46 -24.25 -3.65
N SER A 163 -1.74 -24.08 -3.32
CA SER A 163 -2.20 -23.07 -2.36
C SER A 163 -1.46 -23.20 -1.03
N CYS A 164 -1.11 -22.05 -0.46
CA CYS A 164 -0.58 -22.00 0.89
C CYS A 164 -1.70 -22.05 1.95
N GLY A 165 -2.94 -21.70 1.57
CA GLY A 165 -4.11 -21.62 2.46
C GLY A 165 -4.22 -20.28 3.20
N GLU A 166 -5.05 -20.25 4.25
CA GLU A 166 -5.30 -19.05 5.07
C GLU A 166 -4.11 -18.64 5.94
N PRO A 167 -3.77 -17.33 6.05
CA PRO A 167 -2.68 -16.84 6.88
C PRO A 167 -2.90 -17.16 8.37
N PRO A 168 -1.82 -17.13 9.20
CA PRO A 168 -1.95 -17.38 10.62
C PRO A 168 -2.89 -16.37 11.29
N LYS A 169 -3.58 -16.80 12.35
CA LYS A 169 -4.43 -15.90 13.13
C LYS A 169 -3.60 -15.24 14.22
N ALA A 170 -3.71 -13.92 14.33
CA ALA A 170 -3.14 -13.13 15.41
C ALA A 170 -4.26 -12.46 16.20
N GLU A 171 -4.16 -12.48 17.52
CA GLU A 171 -5.05 -11.79 18.44
C GLU A 171 -4.21 -11.04 19.45
N ILE A 172 -4.63 -9.83 19.82
CA ILE A 172 -3.93 -9.02 20.83
C ILE A 172 -4.88 -8.70 21.97
N GLY A 173 -4.41 -8.94 23.19
CA GLY A 173 -5.08 -8.52 24.42
C GLY A 173 -4.19 -7.55 25.17
N CYS A 174 -4.79 -6.51 25.74
CA CYS A 174 -4.14 -5.60 26.67
C CYS A 174 -4.91 -5.52 27.99
N ARG A 175 -4.20 -5.28 29.10
CA ARG A 175 -4.76 -5.16 30.45
C ARG A 175 -3.91 -4.23 31.31
N MET A 176 -4.51 -3.64 32.33
CA MET A 176 -3.72 -3.03 33.40
C MET A 176 -2.96 -4.13 34.17
N ALA A 177 -1.73 -3.90 34.60
CA ALA A 177 -0.84 -4.95 35.13
C ALA A 177 -1.43 -5.87 36.22
N ALA A 178 -2.41 -5.39 37.01
CA ALA A 178 -3.09 -6.17 38.05
C ALA A 178 -4.47 -6.73 37.65
N ALA A 179 -4.96 -6.42 36.44
CA ALA A 179 -6.27 -6.86 35.97
C ALA A 179 -6.22 -8.31 35.46
N GLN A 180 -7.30 -9.05 35.66
CA GLN A 180 -7.39 -10.45 35.21
C GLN A 180 -7.85 -10.59 33.76
N SER A 181 -8.68 -9.67 33.27
CA SER A 181 -9.22 -9.72 31.91
C SER A 181 -8.34 -8.98 30.90
N TRP A 182 -8.23 -9.58 29.71
CA TRP A 182 -7.61 -8.98 28.54
C TRP A 182 -8.68 -8.32 27.66
N SER A 183 -8.35 -7.19 27.03
CA SER A 183 -9.23 -6.47 26.12
C SER A 183 -8.46 -5.87 24.94
N THR A 184 -9.09 -5.77 23.79
CA THR A 184 -8.56 -5.03 22.62
C THR A 184 -8.79 -3.53 22.73
N LYS A 185 -9.67 -3.08 23.63
CA LYS A 185 -9.94 -1.67 23.91
C LYS A 185 -9.89 -1.43 25.43
N LEU A 186 -9.02 -0.53 25.86
CA LEU A 186 -8.80 -0.23 27.27
C LEU A 186 -8.85 1.28 27.50
N THR A 187 -9.42 1.70 28.64
CA THR A 187 -9.30 3.08 29.11
C THR A 187 -8.38 3.11 30.33
N ALA A 188 -7.42 4.03 30.33
CA ALA A 188 -6.39 4.15 31.37
C ALA A 188 -6.06 5.62 31.69
N LYS A 189 -5.12 5.84 32.62
CA LYS A 189 -4.62 7.16 33.01
C LYS A 189 -3.13 7.27 32.76
N THR A 190 -2.66 8.51 32.60
CA THR A 190 -1.23 8.80 32.58
C THR A 190 -0.57 8.34 33.88
N GLY A 191 0.51 7.58 33.75
CA GLY A 191 1.24 6.91 34.83
C GLY A 191 0.91 5.42 34.96
N ASP A 192 -0.19 4.94 34.37
CA ASP A 192 -0.53 3.52 34.41
C ASP A 192 0.43 2.71 33.51
N VAL A 193 0.63 1.45 33.89
CA VAL A 193 1.40 0.47 33.10
C VAL A 193 0.45 -0.59 32.56
N ILE A 194 0.42 -0.70 31.24
CA ILE A 194 -0.40 -1.65 30.50
C ILE A 194 0.46 -2.84 30.09
N GLU A 195 -0.02 -4.06 30.32
CA GLU A 195 0.55 -5.30 29.79
C GLU A 195 -0.25 -5.69 28.54
N CYS A 196 0.44 -5.99 27.44
CA CYS A 196 -0.15 -6.51 26.22
C CYS A 196 0.50 -7.83 25.83
N GLU A 197 -0.33 -8.74 25.33
CA GLU A 197 0.05 -10.07 24.91
C GLU A 197 -0.54 -10.38 23.53
N LEU A 198 0.32 -10.94 22.68
CA LEU A 198 0.00 -11.49 21.38
C LEU A 198 -0.27 -12.99 21.52
N SER A 199 -1.47 -13.40 21.16
CA SER A 199 -1.87 -14.79 21.00
C SER A 199 -1.91 -15.12 19.52
N THR A 200 -1.29 -16.23 19.12
CA THR A 200 -1.20 -16.63 17.71
C THR A 200 -1.62 -18.08 17.53
N VAL A 201 -2.21 -18.38 16.38
CA VAL A 201 -2.59 -19.73 15.99
C VAL A 201 -2.13 -19.97 14.56
N ALA A 202 -1.25 -20.94 14.38
CA ALA A 202 -0.85 -21.42 13.05
C ALA A 202 -2.06 -21.99 12.31
N THR A 203 -2.11 -21.79 11.00
CA THR A 203 -3.20 -22.23 10.14
C THR A 203 -2.66 -23.04 8.96
N GLY A 204 -3.24 -24.21 8.74
CA GLY A 204 -2.80 -25.12 7.69
C GLY A 204 -1.53 -25.88 8.08
N LYS A 205 -0.63 -26.07 7.10
CA LYS A 205 0.56 -26.92 7.21
C LYS A 205 1.86 -26.19 7.56
N TYR A 206 1.84 -24.86 7.61
CA TYR A 206 3.03 -24.04 7.84
C TYR A 206 3.14 -23.65 9.30
N GLU A 207 4.35 -23.76 9.85
CA GLU A 207 4.62 -23.35 11.23
C GLU A 207 4.84 -21.83 11.33
N LEU A 208 4.65 -21.27 12.53
CA LEU A 208 4.95 -19.87 12.82
C LEU A 208 6.46 -19.69 12.93
N ILE A 209 7.02 -18.74 12.19
CA ILE A 209 8.46 -18.43 12.20
C ILE A 209 8.76 -17.11 12.93
N ASP A 210 7.80 -16.20 12.99
CA ASP A 210 7.99 -14.90 13.63
C ASP A 210 6.70 -14.39 14.29
N GLN A 211 6.86 -13.71 15.40
CA GLN A 211 5.77 -13.12 16.17
C GLN A 211 6.27 -11.85 16.84
N MET A 212 5.56 -10.74 16.65
CA MET A 212 6.02 -9.45 17.13
C MET A 212 4.89 -8.55 17.60
N LEU A 213 5.06 -7.94 18.77
CA LEU A 213 4.31 -6.76 19.20
C LEU A 213 5.07 -5.48 18.83
N SER A 214 4.34 -4.46 18.38
CA SER A 214 4.88 -3.15 18.05
C SER A 214 3.93 -2.02 18.49
N LEU A 215 4.50 -0.91 18.96
CA LEU A 215 3.73 0.32 19.19
C LEU A 215 3.67 1.08 17.87
N ILE A 216 2.48 1.13 17.26
CA ILE A 216 2.30 1.72 15.92
C ILE A 216 1.88 3.19 15.98
N ASP A 217 1.22 3.62 17.05
CA ASP A 217 0.86 5.03 17.26
C ASP A 217 0.90 5.38 18.76
N SER A 218 1.27 6.61 19.07
CA SER A 218 1.29 7.15 20.43
C SER A 218 0.98 8.65 20.46
N PRO A 219 0.46 9.19 21.58
CA PRO A 219 0.13 10.60 21.68
C PRO A 219 1.35 11.53 21.48
N PRO A 220 1.14 12.76 21.01
CA PRO A 220 2.13 13.82 21.03
C PRO A 220 2.78 14.06 22.38
N GLY A 221 4.11 14.15 22.40
CA GLY A 221 4.91 14.30 23.61
C GLY A 221 5.30 12.96 24.25
N SER A 222 4.60 11.87 23.93
CA SER A 222 4.90 10.54 24.47
C SER A 222 6.28 10.04 24.06
N ASN A 223 7.04 9.55 25.02
CA ASN A 223 8.28 8.81 24.84
C ASN A 223 8.08 7.33 25.20
N ALA A 224 6.82 6.88 25.29
CA ALA A 224 6.48 5.52 25.64
C ALA A 224 7.07 4.52 24.63
N LYS A 225 7.58 3.42 25.16
CA LYS A 225 8.13 2.30 24.39
C LYS A 225 7.63 1.00 25.00
N LEU A 226 7.48 -0.01 24.14
CA LEU A 226 7.22 -1.36 24.62
C LEU A 226 8.47 -1.91 25.33
N ALA A 227 8.29 -2.38 26.54
CA ALA A 227 9.29 -3.10 27.31
C ALA A 227 8.91 -4.59 27.31
N PHE A 228 9.69 -5.40 26.62
CA PHE A 228 9.42 -6.83 26.45
C PHE A 228 9.88 -7.62 27.67
N SER A 229 8.98 -8.45 28.21
CA SER A 229 9.24 -9.22 29.43
C SER A 229 9.41 -10.72 29.17
N LYS A 230 8.78 -11.26 28.13
CA LYS A 230 8.85 -12.68 27.72
C LYS A 230 8.86 -12.79 26.19
N GLY A 231 10.03 -12.59 25.58
CA GLY A 231 10.16 -12.59 24.12
C GLY A 231 9.36 -11.46 23.46
N ALA A 232 9.11 -11.59 22.15
CA ALA A 232 8.46 -10.56 21.35
C ALA A 232 6.92 -10.57 21.42
N THR A 233 6.31 -11.53 22.14
CA THR A 233 4.86 -11.73 22.23
C THR A 233 4.22 -11.10 23.47
N ARG A 234 5.01 -10.61 24.43
CA ARG A 234 4.48 -9.96 25.63
C ARG A 234 5.32 -8.76 26.03
N ALA A 235 4.67 -7.61 26.13
CA ALA A 235 5.30 -6.34 26.44
C ALA A 235 4.47 -5.50 27.41
N THR A 236 5.14 -4.61 28.13
CA THR A 236 4.51 -3.58 28.94
C THR A 236 4.71 -2.20 28.30
N LEU A 237 3.76 -1.31 28.52
CA LEU A 237 3.75 0.07 28.05
C LEU A 237 3.44 0.99 29.24
N ALA A 238 4.37 1.87 29.59
CA ALA A 238 4.12 2.93 30.55
C ALA A 238 3.48 4.13 29.83
N LEU A 239 2.28 4.50 30.24
CA LEU A 239 1.51 5.59 29.62
C LEU A 239 1.99 6.92 30.19
N ASP A 240 2.66 7.74 29.38
CA ASP A 240 3.27 8.99 29.83
C ASP A 240 2.51 10.25 29.37
N GLU A 241 1.69 10.12 28.34
CA GLU A 241 0.81 11.17 27.84
C GLU A 241 -0.64 10.70 27.67
N PHE A 242 -1.56 11.66 27.63
CA PHE A 242 -2.97 11.40 27.37
C PHE A 242 -3.28 11.38 25.87
N GLY A 243 -4.26 10.58 25.46
CA GLY A 243 -4.58 10.29 24.06
C GLY A 243 -4.64 8.79 23.79
N THR A 244 -4.61 8.40 22.52
CA THR A 244 -4.73 7.00 22.12
C THR A 244 -3.34 6.41 21.82
N TYR A 245 -3.07 5.24 22.38
CA TYR A 245 -1.94 4.39 21.99
C TYR A 245 -2.49 3.20 21.20
N SER A 246 -1.81 2.85 20.11
CA SER A 246 -2.18 1.71 19.27
C SER A 246 -1.04 0.70 19.23
N ILE A 247 -1.33 -0.55 19.58
CA ILE A 247 -0.37 -1.64 19.61
C ILE A 247 -0.79 -2.67 18.58
N ARG A 248 0.15 -3.09 17.73
CA ARG A 248 -0.05 -4.11 16.70
C ARG A 248 0.67 -5.38 17.05
N GLY A 249 -0.04 -6.50 16.99
CA GLY A 249 0.54 -7.84 16.95
C GLY A 249 0.59 -8.35 15.51
N GLU A 250 1.73 -8.90 15.11
CA GLU A 250 1.94 -9.54 13.81
C GLU A 250 2.49 -10.96 14.03
N ALA A 251 2.02 -11.92 13.24
CA ALA A 251 2.51 -13.29 13.20
C ALA A 251 2.82 -13.68 11.76
N THR A 252 3.98 -14.28 11.52
CA THR A 252 4.41 -14.73 10.19
C THR A 252 4.70 -16.23 10.21
N ASP A 253 4.32 -16.94 9.16
CA ASP A 253 4.62 -18.37 8.99
C ASP A 253 5.72 -18.66 7.96
N GLU A 254 6.08 -19.93 7.82
CA GLU A 254 7.11 -20.40 6.88
C GLU A 254 6.83 -20.05 5.41
N ALA A 255 5.56 -19.86 5.04
CA ALA A 255 5.14 -19.42 3.72
C ALA A 255 5.17 -17.88 3.55
N GLY A 256 5.64 -17.14 4.55
CA GLY A 256 5.73 -15.68 4.55
C GLY A 256 4.39 -14.97 4.74
N ARG A 257 3.33 -15.71 5.07
CA ARG A 257 1.97 -15.16 5.24
C ARG A 257 1.87 -14.49 6.59
N ARG A 258 1.07 -13.42 6.68
CA ARG A 258 1.00 -12.58 7.88
C ARG A 258 -0.42 -12.47 8.45
N GLY A 259 -0.54 -12.75 9.74
CA GLY A 259 -1.69 -12.42 10.57
C GLY A 259 -1.46 -11.14 11.35
N ARG A 260 -2.47 -10.27 11.48
CA ARG A 260 -2.36 -9.00 12.21
C ARG A 260 -3.55 -8.76 13.12
N ALA A 261 -3.30 -8.12 14.26
CA ALA A 261 -4.32 -7.58 15.14
C ALA A 261 -3.86 -6.27 15.81
N THR A 262 -4.81 -5.41 16.19
CA THR A 262 -4.53 -4.11 16.82
C THR A 262 -5.35 -3.94 18.09
N ALA A 263 -4.70 -3.47 19.17
CA ALA A 263 -5.33 -3.03 20.41
C ALA A 263 -5.20 -1.51 20.57
N PHE A 264 -6.20 -0.90 21.19
CA PHE A 264 -6.28 0.54 21.43
C PHE A 264 -6.38 0.83 22.94
N ILE A 265 -5.54 1.75 23.41
CA ILE A 265 -5.52 2.21 24.80
C ILE A 265 -5.84 3.69 24.81
N GLU A 266 -7.02 4.06 25.31
CA GLU A 266 -7.45 5.45 25.46
C GLU A 266 -7.03 5.97 26.84
N VAL A 267 -6.15 6.97 26.87
CA VAL A 267 -5.65 7.58 28.08
C VAL A 267 -6.33 8.92 28.30
N LEU A 268 -7.10 9.02 29.38
CA LEU A 268 -7.85 10.23 29.68
C LEU A 268 -6.93 11.31 30.29
N PRO A 269 -7.15 12.59 29.97
CA PRO A 269 -6.41 13.67 30.58
C PRO A 269 -6.66 13.74 32.10
N LYS A 270 -5.66 14.24 32.85
CA LYS A 270 -5.80 14.49 34.28
C LYS A 270 -6.97 15.45 34.55
N LYS A 271 -7.65 15.27 35.69
CA LYS A 271 -8.70 16.19 36.12
C LYS A 271 -8.11 17.56 36.45
N THR A 272 -8.18 18.47 35.49
CA THR A 272 -7.75 19.87 35.63
C THR A 272 -8.92 20.81 35.32
N ARG A 273 -8.87 22.02 35.88
CA ARG A 273 -9.80 23.09 35.49
C ARG A 273 -9.45 23.68 34.13
N ASP A 274 -8.23 23.50 33.65
CA ASP A 274 -7.84 23.92 32.31
C ASP A 274 -8.62 23.14 31.25
N VAL A 275 -8.95 23.79 30.15
CA VAL A 275 -9.56 23.14 28.99
C VAL A 275 -8.44 22.60 28.11
N LEU A 276 -8.60 21.36 27.65
CA LEU A 276 -7.73 20.76 26.65
C LEU A 276 -8.52 20.59 25.36
N VAL A 277 -7.99 21.12 24.27
CA VAL A 277 -8.54 20.97 22.93
C VAL A 277 -7.59 20.09 22.13
N GLN A 278 -8.12 19.05 21.51
CA GLN A 278 -7.34 18.07 20.76
C GLN A 278 -7.92 17.94 19.36
N LEU A 279 -7.07 18.15 18.36
CA LEU A 279 -7.35 17.84 16.98
C LEU A 279 -6.88 16.41 16.67
N THR A 280 -7.81 15.58 16.20
CA THR A 280 -7.61 14.20 15.74
C THR A 280 -8.19 14.01 14.34
N TRP A 281 -8.00 12.84 13.73
CA TRP A 281 -8.59 12.48 12.45
C TRP A 281 -9.51 11.28 12.61
N SER A 282 -10.73 11.34 12.09
CA SER A 282 -11.60 10.16 12.01
C SER A 282 -11.19 9.29 10.83
N GLU A 283 -11.40 7.97 10.97
CA GLU A 283 -11.30 7.00 9.86
C GLU A 283 -9.89 6.90 9.22
N ALA A 284 -8.87 7.48 9.86
CA ALA A 284 -7.48 7.26 9.53
C ALA A 284 -7.01 5.97 10.19
N ASP A 285 -7.17 4.82 9.52
CA ASP A 285 -6.20 3.74 9.73
C ASP A 285 -4.90 4.22 9.10
N THR A 286 -4.02 4.83 9.90
CA THR A 286 -2.79 5.49 9.44
C THR A 286 -1.87 4.55 8.67
N SER A 287 -2.09 3.24 8.75
CA SER A 287 -1.36 2.24 8.00
C SER A 287 -1.87 1.99 6.57
N GLU A 288 -3.03 2.50 6.20
CA GLU A 288 -3.63 2.36 4.87
C GLU A 288 -3.74 3.68 4.10
N LEU A 289 -3.33 4.81 4.70
CA LEU A 289 -3.36 6.12 4.05
C LEU A 289 -2.26 6.23 2.99
N THR A 290 -2.64 6.04 1.72
CA THR A 290 -1.80 6.37 0.56
C THR A 290 -1.71 7.88 0.32
N THR A 291 -2.66 8.65 0.83
CA THR A 291 -2.73 10.11 0.70
C THR A 291 -2.37 10.77 2.04
N PRO A 292 -1.49 11.79 2.05
CA PRO A 292 -1.19 12.53 3.27
C PRO A 292 -2.46 13.21 3.80
N LEU A 293 -2.56 13.31 5.13
CA LEU A 293 -3.67 14.01 5.77
C LEU A 293 -3.66 15.50 5.39
N PRO A 294 -4.84 16.12 5.17
CA PRO A 294 -4.93 17.55 4.91
C PRO A 294 -4.22 18.37 6.00
N ARG A 295 -3.50 19.40 5.62
CA ARG A 295 -2.83 20.30 6.57
C ARG A 295 -3.84 21.29 7.11
N VAL A 296 -4.00 21.28 8.43
CA VAL A 296 -4.96 22.13 9.13
C VAL A 296 -4.30 22.78 10.34
N LEU A 297 -4.77 23.98 10.69
CA LEU A 297 -4.29 24.73 11.84
C LEU A 297 -5.43 24.99 12.82
N LEU A 298 -5.37 24.35 13.98
CA LEU A 298 -6.27 24.60 15.10
C LEU A 298 -5.98 25.97 15.72
N ARG A 299 -7.01 26.82 15.84
CA ARG A 299 -6.89 28.20 16.32
C ARG A 299 -7.91 28.51 17.42
N VAL A 300 -7.45 29.24 18.43
CA VAL A 300 -8.33 29.98 19.35
C VAL A 300 -8.01 31.47 19.29
N ALA A 301 -9.05 32.29 19.35
CA ALA A 301 -8.91 33.74 19.34
C ALA A 301 -9.43 34.34 20.64
N GLN A 302 -8.85 35.46 21.06
CA GLN A 302 -9.43 36.34 22.07
C GLN A 302 -10.01 37.57 21.40
N ASP A 303 -11.29 37.85 21.66
CA ASP A 303 -11.95 39.05 21.12
C ASP A 303 -11.34 40.33 21.70
N GLY A 304 -11.16 41.34 20.84
CA GLY A 304 -10.67 42.67 21.23
C GLY A 304 -9.95 43.41 20.09
N PRO A 305 -9.64 44.70 20.28
CA PRO A 305 -9.00 45.54 19.26
C PRO A 305 -7.58 45.10 18.86
N ARG A 306 -6.97 44.20 19.64
CA ARG A 306 -5.67 43.55 19.35
C ARG A 306 -5.79 42.04 19.30
N GLY A 307 -6.93 41.51 18.85
CA GLY A 307 -7.33 40.11 19.01
C GLY A 307 -6.17 39.12 18.82
N GLN A 308 -5.74 38.53 19.93
CA GLN A 308 -4.63 37.58 19.93
C GLN A 308 -5.15 36.25 19.40
N ARG A 309 -4.39 35.63 18.49
CA ARG A 309 -4.69 34.31 17.94
C ARG A 309 -3.62 33.35 18.43
N CYS A 310 -4.06 32.25 19.02
CA CYS A 310 -3.18 31.22 19.52
C CYS A 310 -3.36 29.95 18.69
N SER A 311 -2.25 29.39 18.22
CA SER A 311 -2.14 28.14 17.47
C SER A 311 -0.82 27.46 17.81
N ALA A 312 -0.57 26.26 17.29
CA ALA A 312 0.71 25.58 17.48
C ALA A 312 1.90 26.37 16.86
N GLU A 313 1.64 27.15 15.81
CA GLU A 313 2.65 28.00 15.16
C GLU A 313 2.87 29.33 15.89
N VAL A 314 1.83 29.84 16.54
CA VAL A 314 1.85 31.12 17.25
C VAL A 314 1.34 30.90 18.68
N PRO A 315 2.19 30.36 19.58
CA PRO A 315 1.81 30.20 20.98
C PRO A 315 1.71 31.58 21.64
N VAL A 316 0.65 31.79 22.42
CA VAL A 316 0.40 33.05 23.14
C VAL A 316 0.34 32.74 24.64
N PRO A 317 1.41 33.04 25.40
CA PRO A 317 1.45 32.79 26.83
C PRO A 317 0.23 33.36 27.56
N GLY A 318 -0.43 32.55 28.39
CA GLY A 318 -1.64 32.92 29.13
C GLY A 318 -2.95 32.82 28.33
N LEU A 319 -2.89 32.71 26.99
CA LEU A 319 -4.05 32.39 26.15
C LEU A 319 -4.13 30.88 25.89
N CYS A 320 -3.08 30.30 25.29
CA CYS A 320 -2.98 28.86 25.08
C CYS A 320 -1.52 28.38 25.00
N ASP A 321 -1.30 27.11 25.34
CA ASP A 321 -0.08 26.36 25.03
C ASP A 321 -0.45 25.26 24.02
N ALA A 322 -0.01 25.41 22.78
CA ALA A 322 -0.36 24.51 21.67
C ALA A 322 0.88 23.80 21.12
N LYS A 323 0.74 22.50 20.86
CA LYS A 323 1.83 21.62 20.37
C LYS A 323 1.29 20.67 19.31
N THR A 324 2.09 20.41 18.28
CA THR A 324 1.76 19.47 17.19
C THR A 324 2.79 18.35 17.15
N ARG A 325 2.36 17.10 16.94
CA ARG A 325 3.25 15.97 16.64
C ARG A 325 2.52 14.96 15.76
N GLY A 326 3.14 14.61 14.64
CA GLY A 326 2.50 13.76 13.63
C GLY A 326 1.17 14.39 13.18
N PRO A 327 0.06 13.63 13.14
CA PRO A 327 -1.22 14.12 12.66
C PRO A 327 -2.06 14.86 13.72
N TYR A 328 -1.57 14.96 14.96
CA TYR A 328 -2.36 15.48 16.08
C TYR A 328 -1.86 16.85 16.57
N THR A 329 -2.79 17.70 16.98
CA THR A 329 -2.50 18.98 17.66
C THR A 329 -3.24 19.06 18.99
N TYR A 330 -2.53 19.45 20.04
CA TYR A 330 -3.04 19.60 21.38
C TYR A 330 -2.90 21.05 21.81
N MET A 331 -3.93 21.59 22.45
CA MET A 331 -3.95 22.96 22.92
C MET A 331 -4.50 23.00 24.33
N LYS A 332 -3.69 23.47 25.28
CA LYS A 332 -4.06 23.70 26.66
C LYS A 332 -4.44 25.16 26.86
N ILE A 333 -5.65 25.39 27.38
CA ILE A 333 -6.22 26.73 27.59
C ILE A 333 -6.50 26.91 29.09
N PRO A 334 -5.86 27.90 29.75
CA PRO A 334 -6.06 28.14 31.18
C PRO A 334 -7.52 28.42 31.52
N ALA A 335 -8.00 27.80 32.60
CA ALA A 335 -9.35 27.99 33.11
C ALA A 335 -9.62 29.47 33.41
N SER A 336 -10.70 30.02 32.86
CA SER A 336 -11.09 31.41 33.11
C SER A 336 -12.58 31.64 32.78
N ARG A 337 -13.07 32.86 32.94
CA ARG A 337 -14.41 33.27 32.45
C ARG A 337 -14.38 33.78 31.00
N ARG A 338 -13.35 33.44 30.22
CA ARG A 338 -13.20 33.84 28.82
C ARG A 338 -14.09 32.99 27.91
N LYS A 339 -14.60 33.66 26.87
CA LYS A 339 -15.26 33.08 25.72
C LYS A 339 -14.31 33.22 24.54
N LEU A 340 -13.85 32.11 23.98
CA LEU A 340 -12.80 32.10 22.95
C LEU A 340 -13.34 31.45 21.68
N PRO A 341 -13.48 32.18 20.56
CA PRO A 341 -13.79 31.58 19.28
C PRO A 341 -12.75 30.52 18.92
N ILE A 342 -13.23 29.33 18.53
CA ILE A 342 -12.42 28.19 18.12
C ILE A 342 -12.72 27.85 16.66
N SER A 343 -11.67 27.60 15.89
CA SER A 343 -11.79 27.30 14.46
C SER A 343 -10.64 26.45 13.95
N LEU A 344 -10.87 25.84 12.80
CA LEU A 344 -9.85 25.20 11.98
C LEU A 344 -9.62 26.04 10.72
N LEU A 345 -8.36 26.35 10.40
CA LEU A 345 -7.98 26.85 9.08
C LEU A 345 -7.44 25.68 8.25
N TYR A 346 -7.97 25.48 7.05
CA TYR A 346 -7.45 24.53 6.07
C TYR A 346 -6.30 25.18 5.29
N LEU A 347 -5.14 24.53 5.23
CA LEU A 347 -3.96 25.02 4.49
C LEU A 347 -3.83 24.37 3.11
N ASP A 348 -4.65 23.36 2.84
CA ASP A 348 -4.81 22.69 1.56
C ASP A 348 -6.26 22.25 1.35
N GLU A 349 -6.56 21.80 0.14
CA GLU A 349 -7.89 21.33 -0.25
C GLU A 349 -8.19 19.95 0.34
N ARG A 350 -9.39 19.78 0.90
CA ARG A 350 -9.89 18.54 1.48
C ARG A 350 -10.99 17.94 0.60
N ALA A 351 -10.77 16.73 0.08
CA ALA A 351 -11.83 15.95 -0.57
C ALA A 351 -12.91 15.52 0.44
N GLN A 352 -14.16 15.41 -0.01
CA GLN A 352 -15.28 15.00 0.85
C GLN A 352 -15.13 13.57 1.37
N GLU A 353 -14.64 12.65 0.54
CA GLU A 353 -14.44 11.22 0.81
C GLU A 353 -13.06 10.90 1.39
N GLY A 354 -12.73 11.49 2.54
CA GLY A 354 -11.45 11.22 3.21
C GLY A 354 -11.48 11.50 4.72
N PRO A 355 -10.37 11.25 5.42
CA PRO A 355 -10.25 11.46 6.86
C PRO A 355 -10.75 12.86 7.26
N ALA A 356 -11.66 12.92 8.22
CA ALA A 356 -12.23 14.17 8.68
C ALA A 356 -11.48 14.65 9.94
N PRO A 357 -11.06 15.92 10.00
CA PRO A 357 -10.53 16.46 11.24
C PRO A 357 -11.64 16.54 12.27
N CYS A 358 -11.36 16.04 13.47
CA CYS A 358 -12.23 16.08 14.62
C CYS A 358 -11.57 16.88 15.73
N VAL A 359 -12.32 17.81 16.32
CA VAL A 359 -11.89 18.54 17.50
C VAL A 359 -12.63 18.02 18.72
N ASN A 360 -11.85 17.50 19.67
CA ASN A 360 -12.30 17.02 20.96
C ASN A 360 -11.96 18.08 22.01
N VAL A 361 -12.93 18.46 22.83
CA VAL A 361 -12.72 19.34 23.98
C VAL A 361 -12.87 18.52 25.25
N TRP A 362 -11.91 18.68 26.14
CA TRP A 362 -11.86 18.03 27.44
C TRP A 362 -11.82 19.08 28.54
N PHE A 363 -12.62 18.85 29.58
CA PHE A 363 -12.64 19.67 30.79
C PHE A 363 -12.87 18.78 31.99
N ASN A 364 -12.11 19.01 33.07
CA ASN A 364 -12.19 18.22 34.30
C ASN A 364 -12.02 16.70 34.07
N GLY A 365 -11.17 16.30 33.12
CA GLY A 365 -10.90 14.90 32.77
C GLY A 365 -12.03 14.20 32.02
N GLN A 366 -13.03 14.94 31.52
CA GLN A 366 -14.12 14.40 30.71
C GLN A 366 -14.17 15.12 29.36
N ARG A 367 -14.52 14.37 28.30
CA ARG A 367 -14.76 14.97 26.99
C ARG A 367 -16.12 15.66 27.01
N THR A 368 -16.13 16.97 26.86
CA THR A 368 -17.34 17.81 26.86
C THR A 368 -17.89 18.02 25.46
N VAL A 369 -17.02 18.07 24.44
CA VAL A 369 -17.42 18.24 23.04
C VAL A 369 -16.58 17.33 22.14
N SER A 370 -17.21 16.79 21.10
CA SER A 370 -16.55 16.14 19.97
C SER A 370 -17.28 16.58 18.71
N SER A 371 -16.58 17.24 17.79
CA SER A 371 -17.14 17.69 16.51
C SER A 371 -16.17 17.37 15.39
N CYS A 372 -16.68 16.91 14.24
CA CYS A 372 -15.86 16.59 13.07
C CYS A 372 -16.38 17.33 11.85
N ASP A 373 -15.47 17.77 10.98
CA ASP A 373 -15.82 18.44 9.72
C ASP A 373 -15.71 17.47 8.55
N ARG A 374 -16.87 17.04 8.06
CA ARG A 374 -16.99 16.08 6.95
C ARG A 374 -17.28 16.76 5.61
N ASP A 375 -17.34 18.09 5.59
CA ASP A 375 -17.62 18.83 4.36
C ASP A 375 -16.38 18.89 3.47
N HIS A 376 -16.58 19.11 2.18
CA HIS A 376 -15.50 19.53 1.30
C HIS A 376 -15.03 20.94 1.70
N ARG A 377 -13.72 21.18 1.69
CA ARG A 377 -13.11 22.46 2.05
C ARG A 377 -12.01 22.79 1.05
N HIS A 378 -11.97 24.04 0.59
CA HIS A 378 -10.86 24.55 -0.18
C HIS A 378 -9.72 24.99 0.73
N ALA A 379 -8.53 25.17 0.15
CA ALA A 379 -7.42 25.81 0.87
C ALA A 379 -7.85 27.22 1.35
N GLU A 380 -7.41 27.58 2.55
CA GLU A 380 -7.77 28.80 3.28
C GLU A 380 -9.22 28.87 3.79
N ASP A 381 -10.05 27.85 3.54
CA ASP A 381 -11.36 27.77 4.17
C ASP A 381 -11.23 27.69 5.69
N ARG A 382 -12.23 28.27 6.37
CA ARG A 382 -12.30 28.26 7.83
C ARG A 382 -13.55 27.55 8.29
N TRP A 383 -13.35 26.54 9.13
CA TRP A 383 -14.44 25.90 9.85
C TRP A 383 -14.59 26.55 11.22
N GLU A 384 -15.64 27.35 11.38
CA GLU A 384 -16.00 28.00 12.63
C GLU A 384 -16.83 27.05 13.50
N MET A 385 -16.19 26.46 14.51
CA MET A 385 -16.88 25.52 15.40
C MET A 385 -17.77 26.22 16.42
N GLY A 386 -17.43 27.46 16.79
CA GLY A 386 -18.17 28.26 17.75
C GLY A 386 -17.27 28.92 18.79
N THR A 387 -17.85 29.20 19.96
CA THR A 387 -17.18 29.90 21.07
C THR A 387 -17.00 28.95 22.25
N LEU A 388 -15.74 28.68 22.60
CA LEU A 388 -15.36 27.88 23.75
C LEU A 388 -15.53 28.67 25.06
N GLU A 389 -16.30 28.14 26.00
CA GLU A 389 -16.43 28.66 27.35
C GLU A 389 -15.39 27.98 28.27
N THR A 390 -14.34 28.72 28.66
CA THR A 390 -13.18 28.09 29.34
C THR A 390 -13.42 27.63 30.78
N TRP A 391 -14.61 27.88 31.35
CA TRP A 391 -14.99 27.44 32.70
C TRP A 391 -15.88 26.20 32.71
N THR A 392 -16.41 25.80 31.54
CA THR A 392 -17.24 24.59 31.37
C THR A 392 -16.63 23.61 30.37
N GLY A 393 -15.77 24.09 29.46
CA GLY A 393 -15.29 23.32 28.32
C GLY A 393 -16.35 23.12 27.24
N ASN A 394 -17.48 23.82 27.30
CA ASN A 394 -18.53 23.70 26.29
C ASN A 394 -18.26 24.64 25.11
N ILE A 395 -18.72 24.26 23.93
CA ILE A 395 -18.71 25.13 22.74
C ILE A 395 -20.14 25.60 22.49
N VAL A 396 -20.32 26.92 22.45
CA VAL A 396 -21.55 27.55 21.98
C VAL A 396 -21.44 27.70 20.45
N PRO A 397 -22.31 27.07 19.65
CA PRO A 397 -22.25 27.17 18.19
C PRO A 397 -22.27 28.63 17.71
N PRO A 398 -21.68 28.93 16.54
CA PRO A 398 -21.73 30.29 16.00
C PRO A 398 -23.19 30.69 15.78
N LYS A 399 -23.52 31.95 16.12
CA LYS A 399 -24.85 32.50 15.86
C LYS A 399 -25.01 32.60 14.34
N VAL A 400 -25.85 31.75 13.75
CA VAL A 400 -26.23 31.87 12.34
C VAL A 400 -26.83 33.27 12.18
N PRO A 401 -26.28 34.14 11.32
CA PRO A 401 -26.93 35.41 11.03
C PRO A 401 -28.34 35.07 10.55
N ASN A 402 -29.37 35.59 11.22
CA ASN A 402 -30.75 35.39 10.79
C ASN A 402 -30.80 35.76 9.30
N GLU A 403 -31.10 34.77 8.46
CA GLU A 403 -31.31 34.97 7.04
C GLU A 403 -32.29 36.13 6.90
N PRO A 404 -31.92 37.23 6.21
CA PRO A 404 -32.85 38.34 6.04
C PRO A 404 -34.12 37.78 5.42
N PRO A 405 -35.31 38.13 5.95
CA PRO A 405 -36.56 37.56 5.48
C PRO A 405 -36.61 37.68 3.96
N ALA A 406 -36.73 36.53 3.29
CA ALA A 406 -36.77 36.44 1.84
C ALA A 406 -37.69 37.55 1.31
N HIS A 407 -37.14 38.46 0.51
CA HIS A 407 -37.94 39.48 -0.16
C HIS A 407 -39.04 38.77 -0.94
N VAL A 408 -40.26 38.90 -0.43
CA VAL A 408 -41.48 38.51 -1.13
C VAL A 408 -41.49 39.35 -2.41
N HIS A 409 -41.09 38.74 -3.52
CA HIS A 409 -41.28 39.35 -4.83
C HIS A 409 -42.79 39.46 -5.04
N ASP A 410 -43.27 40.71 -5.03
CA ASP A 410 -44.63 41.07 -5.39
C ASP A 410 -45.00 40.45 -6.75
N ALA A 411 -45.92 39.50 -6.70
CA ALA A 411 -46.55 38.92 -7.87
C ALA A 411 -47.37 40.00 -8.58
N LYS A 412 -46.99 40.31 -9.81
CA LYS A 412 -47.75 41.15 -10.74
C LYS A 412 -49.03 40.42 -11.18
N PRO A 413 -50.21 41.07 -11.20
CA PRO A 413 -51.46 40.43 -11.61
C PRO A 413 -51.60 40.31 -13.13
N ALA A 414 -52.50 39.39 -13.50
CA ALA A 414 -52.62 38.67 -14.76
C ALA A 414 -53.13 39.44 -16.00
N SER A 415 -52.85 38.84 -17.16
CA SER A 415 -53.66 38.83 -18.39
C SER A 415 -53.16 37.63 -19.21
N GLY A 416 -53.91 36.61 -19.63
CA GLY A 416 -55.33 36.40 -19.79
C GLY A 416 -55.55 35.78 -21.17
N LYS A 417 -55.86 34.48 -21.26
CA LYS A 417 -56.82 33.91 -22.23
C LYS A 417 -57.01 32.41 -22.10
N ALA A 418 -58.29 32.05 -22.20
CA ALA A 418 -58.89 30.74 -22.03
C ALA A 418 -58.70 29.81 -23.24
N GLY A 419 -58.68 28.51 -22.97
CA GLY A 419 -58.90 27.42 -23.90
C GLY A 419 -59.18 26.14 -23.12
N ALA A 420 -60.41 25.63 -23.20
CA ALA A 420 -60.97 24.54 -22.41
C ALA A 420 -60.70 23.14 -23.08
N PRO A 421 -61.32 22.02 -22.65
CA PRO A 421 -60.59 20.96 -21.94
C PRO A 421 -60.63 19.59 -22.64
N THR A 422 -59.62 18.75 -22.42
CA THR A 422 -59.74 17.29 -22.64
C THR A 422 -58.86 16.51 -21.67
N SER A 423 -59.50 15.69 -20.85
CA SER A 423 -58.97 14.49 -20.18
C SER A 423 -59.69 13.28 -20.80
N PRO A 424 -59.37 12.00 -20.50
CA PRO A 424 -58.16 11.41 -19.91
C PRO A 424 -57.71 10.11 -20.64
N THR A 425 -56.46 9.66 -20.57
CA THR A 425 -56.17 8.19 -20.61
C THR A 425 -54.78 7.80 -20.07
N THR A 426 -54.81 7.06 -18.96
CA THR A 426 -54.08 5.82 -18.65
C THR A 426 -52.91 5.37 -19.54
N LYS A 427 -51.74 5.07 -18.95
CA LYS A 427 -51.13 3.72 -19.00
C LYS A 427 -49.88 3.57 -18.12
N ALA A 428 -49.79 2.38 -17.54
CA ALA A 428 -48.77 1.89 -16.64
C ALA A 428 -47.68 1.07 -17.37
N GLY A 429 -46.49 1.05 -16.76
CA GLY A 429 -45.46 -0.02 -16.81
C GLY A 429 -44.43 0.03 -17.95
N PRO A 430 -43.31 -0.71 -17.89
CA PRO A 430 -42.80 -1.59 -16.80
C PRO A 430 -41.29 -1.37 -16.46
N PRO A 431 -40.72 -2.12 -15.48
CA PRO A 431 -39.30 -2.04 -15.13
C PRO A 431 -38.43 -2.92 -16.04
N HIS A 432 -37.21 -2.46 -16.36
CA HIS A 432 -36.22 -3.27 -17.07
C HIS A 432 -35.29 -3.98 -16.11
N ALA A 433 -35.24 -5.30 -16.29
CA ALA A 433 -34.35 -6.24 -15.63
C ALA A 433 -32.96 -6.29 -16.27
N ALA A 434 -31.99 -6.65 -15.43
CA ALA A 434 -30.85 -7.56 -15.65
C ALA A 434 -30.22 -7.67 -17.05
N SER A 435 -28.91 -7.45 -17.10
CA SER A 435 -28.03 -8.11 -18.06
C SER A 435 -26.75 -8.57 -17.35
N LYS A 436 -26.53 -9.88 -17.38
CA LYS A 436 -25.27 -10.55 -17.09
C LYS A 436 -24.30 -10.34 -18.27
N ARG A 437 -23.04 -10.09 -17.97
CA ARG A 437 -21.89 -10.74 -18.64
C ARG A 437 -20.80 -10.95 -17.61
#